data_AF-A0A3L6KR83-F1
#
_entry.id   AF-A0A3L6KR83-F1
#
_cell.length_a   1.000
_cell.length_b   1.000
_cell.length_c   1.000
_cell.angle_alpha   90.00
_cell.angle_beta   90.00
_cell.angle_gamma   90.00
#
_symmetry.space_group_name_H-M   'P 1'
#
loop_
_entity.id
_entity.type
_entity.pdbx_description
1 polymer ?
#
loop_
_entity_poly.entity_id
_entity_poly.type
_entity_poly.pdbx_seq_one_letter_code
_entity_poly.pdbx_strand_id
1 'polypeptide(L)'
;MSVVCAFKGCSNLTYTALPACEHCSQRMCTSHLLPEVHGCGDRAKNVAQRKATADAAEQRQQRKHIGLDDAKTRLTRRREELAAQRQKKPIKKK
;
A
#
# COMPACT_ATOMS: atom_id res chain seq x y z
N MET A 1 28.30 -3.24 23.84
CA MET A 1 27.73 -2.23 24.75
C MET A 1 26.29 -2.64 25.04
N SER A 2 25.86 -2.62 26.30
CA SER A 2 24.48 -2.95 26.69
C SER A 2 23.75 -1.67 27.11
N VAL A 3 22.48 -1.55 26.76
CA VAL A 3 21.65 -0.36 27.07
C VAL A 3 20.46 -0.80 27.89
N VAL A 4 20.03 -0.05 28.89
CA VAL A 4 18.84 -0.41 29.69
C VAL A 4 17.58 -0.39 28.82
N CYS A 5 16.66 -1.32 29.06
CA CYS A 5 15.40 -1.39 28.33
C CYS A 5 14.59 -0.10 28.50
N ALA A 6 14.10 0.46 27.39
CA ALA A 6 13.27 1.66 27.39
C ALA A 6 11.83 1.44 27.92
N PHE A 7 11.44 0.19 28.19
CA PHE A 7 10.10 -0.12 28.70
C PHE A 7 9.96 0.34 30.16
N LYS A 8 8.83 1.00 30.46
CA LYS A 8 8.56 1.53 31.81
C LYS A 8 8.55 0.38 32.83
N GLY A 9 9.43 0.47 33.83
CA GLY A 9 9.54 -0.54 34.89
C GLY A 9 10.41 -1.76 34.55
N CYS A 10 11.11 -1.77 33.41
CA CYS A 10 12.06 -2.82 33.09
C CYS A 10 13.50 -2.37 33.37
N SER A 11 14.24 -3.15 34.15
CA SER A 11 15.68 -2.94 34.43
C SER A 11 16.59 -3.86 33.61
N ASN A 12 16.04 -4.68 32.72
CA ASN A 12 16.83 -5.59 31.92
C ASN A 12 17.70 -4.84 30.90
N LEU A 13 18.86 -5.42 30.61
CA LEU A 13 19.74 -4.95 29.57
C LEU A 13 19.25 -5.39 28.20
N THR A 14 19.41 -4.49 27.24
CA THR A 14 19.16 -4.69 25.82
C THR A 14 20.50 -4.85 25.13
N TYR A 15 20.58 -5.82 24.23
CA TYR A 15 21.74 -5.96 23.36
C TYR A 15 21.65 -4.92 22.25
N THR A 16 22.77 -4.22 21.97
CA THR A 16 22.87 -3.30 20.84
C THR A 16 22.68 -3.98 19.47
N ALA A 17 22.71 -5.31 19.43
CA ALA A 17 22.38 -6.09 18.24
C ALA A 17 20.89 -6.14 17.92
N LEU A 18 19.99 -5.89 18.90
CA LEU A 18 18.55 -5.89 18.64
C LEU A 18 18.16 -4.63 17.85
N PRO A 19 17.25 -4.75 16.87
CA PRO A 19 16.71 -3.61 16.16
C PRO A 19 15.94 -2.69 17.12
N ALA A 20 16.01 -1.39 16.86
CA ALA A 20 15.14 -0.43 17.52
C ALA A 20 13.74 -0.51 16.91
N CYS A 21 12.70 -0.17 17.68
CA CYS A 21 11.35 -0.08 17.15
C CYS A 21 11.27 0.97 16.04
N GLU A 22 10.68 0.62 14.89
CA GLU A 22 10.51 1.54 13.75
C GLU A 22 9.58 2.73 14.05
N HIS A 23 8.75 2.63 15.10
CA HIS A 23 7.72 3.63 15.41
C HIS A 23 8.12 4.60 16.52
N CYS A 24 8.89 4.15 17.52
CA CYS A 24 9.34 4.99 18.63
C CYS A 24 10.86 5.10 18.75
N SER A 25 11.61 4.43 17.85
CA SER A 25 13.08 4.44 17.79
C SER A 25 13.80 4.03 19.08
N GLN A 26 13.08 3.41 20.02
CA GLN A 26 13.60 2.90 21.28
C GLN A 26 14.07 1.45 21.14
N ARG A 27 15.04 1.07 21.96
CA ARG A 27 15.52 -0.32 22.09
C ARG A 27 14.94 -0.95 23.33
N MET A 28 14.46 -2.18 23.18
CA MET A 28 13.88 -2.96 24.27
C MET A 28 14.56 -4.33 24.39
N CYS A 29 14.39 -4.97 25.54
CA CYS A 29 14.91 -6.32 25.74
C CYS A 29 14.06 -7.32 24.95
N THR A 30 14.53 -8.56 24.86
CA THR A 30 13.86 -9.64 24.12
C THR A 30 12.40 -9.87 24.55
N SER A 31 12.06 -9.62 25.83
CA SER A 31 10.69 -9.74 26.34
C SER A 31 9.77 -8.58 25.94
N HIS A 32 10.32 -7.39 25.65
CA HIS A 32 9.56 -6.17 25.37
C HIS A 32 9.73 -5.67 23.93
N LEU A 33 10.41 -6.43 23.06
CA LEU A 33 10.73 -6.04 21.69
C LEU A 33 9.49 -5.80 20.82
N LEU A 34 8.40 -6.53 21.09
CA LEU A 34 7.22 -6.52 20.25
C LEU A 34 6.45 -5.19 20.37
N PRO A 35 6.02 -4.55 19.25
CA PRO A 35 5.21 -3.33 19.22
C PRO A 35 4.02 -3.32 20.16
N GLU A 36 3.30 -4.45 20.24
CA GLU A 36 2.12 -4.61 21.10
C GLU A 36 2.45 -4.45 22.59
N VAL A 37 3.64 -4.87 23.02
CA VAL A 37 4.03 -4.90 24.43
C VAL A 37 4.37 -3.51 24.95
N HIS A 38 5.03 -2.67 24.13
CA HIS A 38 5.46 -1.32 24.52
C HIS A 38 4.58 -0.20 23.97
N GLY A 39 3.38 -0.53 23.44
CA GLY A 39 2.36 0.44 23.05
C GLY A 39 2.51 1.05 21.65
N CYS A 40 3.36 0.47 20.80
CA CYS A 40 3.44 0.82 19.38
C CYS A 40 2.55 -0.06 18.48
N GLY A 41 1.79 -0.98 19.06
CA GLY A 41 0.99 -1.98 18.34
C GLY A 41 0.04 -1.40 17.31
N ASP A 42 -0.78 -0.41 17.72
CA ASP A 42 -1.74 0.24 16.80
C ASP A 42 -1.05 0.89 15.59
N ARG A 43 0.12 1.52 15.81
CA ARG A 43 0.92 2.11 14.73
C ARG A 43 1.45 1.04 13.79
N ALA A 44 1.99 -0.05 14.33
CA ALA A 44 2.50 -1.18 13.55
C ALA A 44 1.39 -1.82 12.71
N LYS A 45 0.23 -2.08 13.32
CA LYS A 45 -0.96 -2.63 12.66
C LYS A 45 -1.44 -1.74 11.52
N ASN A 46 -1.55 -0.43 11.75
CA ASN A 46 -1.98 0.52 10.73
C ASN A 46 -1.02 0.58 9.54
N VAL A 47 0.29 0.56 9.78
CA VAL A 47 1.29 0.54 8.71
C VAL A 47 1.22 -0.76 7.92
N ALA A 48 1.12 -1.91 8.61
CA ALA A 48 0.97 -3.22 7.96
C ALA A 48 -0.30 -3.29 7.11
N GLN A 49 -1.43 -2.79 7.63
CA GLN A 49 -2.69 -2.77 6.90
C GLN A 49 -2.62 -1.87 5.66
N ARG A 50 -2.01 -0.69 5.75
CA ARG A 50 -1.80 0.20 4.59
C ARG A 50 -0.97 -0.48 3.51
N LYS A 51 0.13 -1.14 3.88
CA LYS A 51 0.96 -1.91 2.93
C LYS A 51 0.15 -3.02 2.27
N ALA A 52 -0.55 -3.84 3.04
CA ALA A 52 -1.41 -4.89 2.50
C ALA A 52 -2.49 -4.35 1.54
N THR A 53 -3.09 -3.19 1.84
CA THR A 53 -4.06 -2.57 0.93
C THR A 53 -3.42 -2.05 -0.37
N ALA A 54 -2.21 -1.48 -0.28
CA ALA A 54 -1.48 -1.00 -1.46
C ALA A 54 -1.08 -2.18 -2.36
N ASP A 55 -0.52 -3.24 -1.77
CA ASP A 55 -0.13 -4.46 -2.49
C ASP A 55 -1.35 -5.10 -3.18
N ALA A 56 -2.50 -5.17 -2.48
CA ALA A 56 -3.74 -5.68 -3.06
C ALA A 56 -4.31 -4.78 -4.17
N ALA A 57 -4.05 -3.47 -4.15
CA ALA A 57 -4.42 -2.55 -5.22
C ALA A 57 -3.50 -2.75 -6.43
N GLU A 58 -2.20 -2.87 -6.20
CA GLU A 58 -1.22 -3.12 -7.26
C GLU A 58 -1.47 -4.46 -7.96
N GLN A 59 -1.70 -5.54 -7.20
CA GLN A 59 -2.07 -6.84 -7.76
C GLN A 59 -3.35 -6.77 -8.62
N ARG A 60 -4.33 -5.95 -8.22
CA ARG A 60 -5.54 -5.73 -9.03
C ARG A 60 -5.27 -4.97 -10.32
N GLN A 61 -4.36 -3.99 -10.30
CA GLN A 61 -3.94 -3.28 -11.51
C GLN A 61 -3.14 -4.20 -12.45
N GLN A 62 -2.27 -5.04 -11.89
CA GLN A 62 -1.46 -5.99 -12.66
C GLN A 62 -2.28 -7.12 -13.27
N ARG A 63 -3.42 -7.49 -12.67
CA ARG A 63 -4.44 -8.37 -13.27
C ARG A 63 -5.15 -7.67 -14.43
N LYS A 64 -4.42 -7.38 -15.51
CA LYS A 64 -5.03 -7.08 -16.81
C LYS A 64 -5.67 -8.37 -17.33
N HIS A 65 -6.97 -8.33 -17.61
CA HIS A 65 -7.64 -9.46 -18.25
C HIS A 65 -6.97 -9.74 -19.60
N ILE A 66 -6.68 -11.01 -19.89
CA ILE A 66 -6.14 -11.44 -21.19
C ILE A 66 -7.13 -10.99 -22.28
N GLY A 67 -6.65 -10.26 -23.29
CA GLY A 67 -7.49 -9.71 -24.37
C GLY A 67 -8.15 -8.35 -24.08
N LEU A 68 -7.90 -7.74 -22.91
CA LEU A 68 -8.42 -6.41 -22.57
C LEU A 68 -7.87 -5.32 -23.51
N ASP A 69 -6.62 -5.43 -23.94
CA ASP A 69 -6.01 -4.48 -24.87
C ASP A 69 -6.63 -4.59 -26.27
N ASP A 70 -6.91 -5.80 -26.75
CA ASP A 70 -7.64 -6.01 -28.01
C ASP A 70 -9.09 -5.49 -27.94
N ALA A 71 -9.76 -5.68 -26.81
CA ALA A 71 -11.08 -5.11 -26.58
C ALA A 71 -11.04 -3.58 -26.57
N LYS A 72 -10.02 -2.97 -25.96
CA LYS A 72 -9.82 -1.51 -25.94
C LYS A 72 -9.59 -0.96 -27.34
N THR A 73 -8.74 -1.59 -28.17
CA THR A 73 -8.46 -1.11 -29.53
C THR A 73 -9.70 -1.18 -30.43
N ARG A 74 -10.50 -2.25 -30.31
CA ARG A 74 -11.79 -2.35 -31.01
C ARG A 74 -12.76 -1.25 -30.59
N LEU A 75 -12.83 -0.94 -29.29
CA LEU A 75 -13.67 0.11 -28.75
C LEU A 75 -13.25 1.50 -29.23
N THR A 76 -11.94 1.82 -29.21
CA THR A 76 -11.43 3.12 -29.65
C THR A 76 -11.71 3.36 -31.12
N ARG A 77 -11.43 2.37 -31.98
CA ARG A 77 -11.75 2.44 -33.42
C ARG A 77 -13.23 2.69 -33.65
N ARG A 78 -14.11 1.96 -32.94
CA ARG A 78 -15.56 2.14 -33.07
C ARG A 78 -16.02 3.53 -32.62
N ARG A 79 -15.40 4.10 -31.58
CA ARG A 79 -15.68 5.47 -31.13
C ARG A 79 -15.32 6.50 -32.20
N GLU A 80 -14.16 6.36 -32.84
CA GLU A 80 -13.72 7.26 -33.91
C GLU A 80 -14.63 7.16 -35.14
N GLU A 81 -15.02 5.96 -35.55
CA GLU A 81 -16.00 5.73 -36.63
C GLU A 81 -17.32 6.46 -36.34
N LEU A 82 -17.85 6.32 -35.12
CA LEU A 82 -19.10 6.98 -34.71
C LEU A 82 -18.95 8.50 -34.60
N ALA A 83 -17.80 9.00 -34.16
CA ALA A 83 -17.50 10.44 -34.12
C ALA A 83 -17.46 11.04 -35.53
N ALA A 84 -16.81 10.36 -36.48
CA ALA A 84 -16.78 10.77 -37.87
C ALA A 84 -18.19 10.77 -38.51
N GLN A 85 -19.02 9.78 -38.19
CA GLN A 85 -20.41 9.73 -38.65
C GLN A 85 -21.26 10.89 -38.12
N ARG A 86 -21.01 11.35 -36.89
CA ARG A 86 -21.68 12.52 -36.31
C ARG A 86 -21.29 13.82 -37.02
N GLN A 87 -20.02 13.98 -37.40
CA GLN A 87 -19.56 15.15 -38.14
C GLN A 87 -20.08 15.17 -39.59
N LYS A 88 -20.26 14.00 -40.21
CA LYS A 88 -20.77 13.86 -41.57
C LYS A 88 -22.28 14.05 -41.73
N LYS A 89 -23.06 14.08 -40.63
CA LYS A 89 -24.49 14.39 -40.72
C LYS A 89 -24.68 15.90 -40.82
N PRO A 90 -25.12 16.44 -41.98
CA PRO A 90 -25.47 17.85 -42.05
C PRO A 90 -26.64 18.11 -41.09
N ILE A 91 -26.55 19.19 -40.32
CA ILE A 91 -27.66 19.71 -39.53
C ILE A 91 -28.78 20.00 -40.53
N LYS A 92 -29.85 19.19 -40.55
CA LYS A 92 -31.08 19.53 -41.26
C LYS A 92 -31.61 20.82 -40.64
N LYS A 93 -31.30 21.97 -41.25
CA LYS A 93 -31.99 23.23 -40.96
C LYS A 93 -33.45 23.02 -41.35
N LYS A 94 -34.33 23.18 -40.35
CA LYS A 94 -35.77 23.05 -40.47
C LYS A 94 -36.36 24.36 -40.98
#